data_AF-X1DYA8-F1
#
_entry.id   AF-X1DYA8-F1
#
_cell.length_a   1.000
_cell.length_b   1.000
_cell.length_c   1.000
_cell.angle_alpha   90.00
_cell.angle_beta   90.00
_cell.angle_gamma   90.00
#
_symmetry.space_group_name_H-M   'P 1'
#
loop_
_entity.id
_entity.type
_entity.pdbx_description
1 polymer ?
#
loop_
_entity_poly.entity_id
_entity_poly.type
_entity_poly.pdbx_seq_one_letter_code
_entity_poly.pdbx_strand_id
1 'polypeptide(L)' 'GTVSPLFFGVAHCYLFKLYALDTKFDLKPATRPKYIHKLIKDHILDSAQLIGLYKRE' A
#
# COMPACT_ATOMS: atom_id res chain seq x y z
N GLY A 1 19.69 -10.10 -7.36
CA GLY A 1 19.52 -9.26 -6.16
C GLY A 1 18.35 -9.80 -5.37
N THR A 2 18.62 -10.74 -4.47
CA THR A 2 17.62 -11.51 -3.72
C THR A 2 17.30 -10.79 -2.41
N VAL A 3 16.11 -10.19 -2.30
CA VAL A 3 15.57 -9.78 -1.00
C VAL A 3 15.19 -11.05 -0.23
N SER A 4 16.01 -11.43 0.74
CA SER A 4 15.80 -12.63 1.57
C SER A 4 14.71 -12.37 2.62
N PRO A 5 13.72 -13.26 2.79
CA PRO A 5 12.63 -13.05 3.73
C PRO A 5 13.01 -13.60 5.12
N LEU A 6 13.82 -12.84 5.88
CA LEU A 6 14.20 -13.20 7.25
C LEU A 6 13.46 -12.37 8.31
N PHE A 7 12.12 -12.32 8.26
CA PHE A 7 11.30 -11.57 9.23
C PHE A 7 10.07 -12.33 9.77
N PHE A 8 10.12 -13.66 9.82
CA PHE A 8 9.07 -14.44 10.49
C PHE A 8 9.39 -14.56 11.99
N GLY A 9 9.14 -13.51 12.78
CA GLY A 9 9.10 -13.68 14.25
C GLY A 9 9.09 -12.45 15.17
N VAL A 10 9.47 -11.25 14.73
CA VAL A 10 9.87 -10.20 15.71
C VAL A 10 9.11 -8.86 15.60
N ALA A 11 8.46 -8.54 14.49
CA ALA A 11 7.70 -7.29 14.37
C ALA A 11 6.69 -7.36 13.21
N HIS A 12 5.51 -6.78 13.39
CA HIS A 12 4.58 -6.49 12.30
C HIS A 12 5.10 -5.31 11.48
N CYS A 13 5.21 -5.50 10.17
CA CYS A 13 5.58 -4.46 9.23
C CYS A 13 4.31 -3.88 8.60
N TYR A 14 4.04 -2.60 8.85
CA TYR A 14 2.97 -1.84 8.25
C TYR A 14 3.52 -1.04 7.07
N LEU A 15 3.08 -1.40 5.87
CA LEU A 15 3.42 -0.68 4.63
C LEU A 15 2.30 0.29 4.27
N PHE A 16 2.56 1.57 4.41
CA PHE A 16 1.65 2.64 4.01
C PHE A 16 2.04 3.09 2.60
N LYS A 17 1.07 3.09 1.69
CA LYS A 17 1.24 3.55 0.32
C LYS A 17 0.38 4.78 0.08
N LEU A 18 0.98 5.81 -0.48
CA LEU A 18 0.33 7.05 -0.86
C LEU A 18 0.43 7.21 -2.37
N TYR A 19 -0.67 7.59 -3.01
CA TYR A 19 -0.75 7.79 -4.45
C TYR A 19 -1.33 9.18 -4.72
N ALA A 20 -0.66 9.97 -5.54
CA ALA A 20 -1.21 11.19 -6.12
C ALA A 20 -1.93 10.82 -7.41
N LEU A 21 -3.20 11.22 -7.54
CA LEU A 21 -4.06 10.88 -8.67
C LEU A 21 -4.48 12.14 -9.39
N ASP A 22 -4.56 12.07 -10.72
CA ASP A 22 -5.07 13.17 -11.55
C ASP A 22 -6.60 13.30 -11.52
N THR A 23 -7.28 12.24 -11.06
CA THR A 23 -8.74 12.08 -11.16
C THR A 23 -9.35 11.76 -9.80
N LYS A 24 -10.57 12.27 -9.57
CA LYS A 24 -11.39 11.89 -8.41
C LYS A 24 -12.26 10.69 -8.77
N PHE A 25 -12.24 9.66 -7.92
CA PHE A 25 -13.06 8.45 -8.11
C PHE A 25 -14.20 8.40 -7.11
N ASP A 26 -15.41 8.12 -7.59
CA ASP A 26 -16.55 7.83 -6.74
C ASP A 26 -16.54 6.34 -6.37
N LEU A 27 -15.92 6.02 -5.24
CA LEU A 27 -15.79 4.66 -4.73
C LEU A 27 -16.95 4.32 -3.81
N LYS A 28 -17.67 3.24 -4.11
CA LYS A 28 -18.70 2.74 -3.19
C LYS A 28 -18.06 2.32 -1.86
N PRO A 29 -18.73 2.54 -0.71
CA PRO A 29 -18.28 2.00 0.56
C PRO A 29 -18.12 0.47 0.46
N ALA A 30 -17.09 -0.07 1.11
CA ALA A 30 -16.67 -1.48 1.04
C ALA A 30 -16.09 -1.98 -0.32
N THR A 31 -15.67 -1.07 -1.21
CA THR A 31 -14.90 -1.46 -2.41
C THR A 31 -13.61 -2.20 -2.02
N ARG A 32 -13.40 -3.39 -2.58
CA ARG A 32 -12.22 -4.20 -2.22
C ARG A 32 -10.93 -3.53 -2.75
N PRO A 33 -9.81 -3.58 -2.00
CA PRO A 33 -8.55 -2.94 -2.39
C PRO A 33 -8.03 -3.33 -3.77
N LYS A 34 -8.27 -4.58 -4.21
CA LYS A 34 -7.86 -5.06 -5.55
C LYS A 34 -8.51 -4.27 -6.69
N TYR A 35 -9.77 -3.83 -6.53
CA TYR A 35 -10.45 -3.04 -7.55
C TYR A 35 -9.93 -1.61 -7.57
N ILE A 36 -9.68 -1.03 -6.39
CA ILE A 36 -9.08 0.30 -6.26
C ILE A 36 -7.75 0.33 -7.00
N HIS A 37 -6.84 -0.62 -6.73
CA HIS A 37 -5.54 -0.65 -7.41
C HIS A 37 -5.63 -0.81 -8.94
N LYS A 38 -6.62 -1.53 -9.47
CA LYS A 38 -6.81 -1.62 -10.92
C LYS A 38 -7.30 -0.29 -11.50
N LEU A 39 -8.23 0.35 -10.81
CA LEU A 39 -8.89 1.57 -11.23
C LEU A 39 -7.96 2.78 -11.20
N ILE A 40 -7.11 2.89 -10.17
CA ILE A 40 -6.18 4.01 -10.05
C ILE A 40 -4.92 3.84 -10.91
N LYS A 41 -4.61 2.64 -11.41
CA LYS A 41 -3.30 2.29 -12.00
C LYS A 41 -2.86 3.26 -13.09
N ASP A 42 -3.78 3.65 -13.97
CA ASP A 42 -3.49 4.48 -15.14
C ASP A 42 -3.59 5.99 -14.83
N HIS A 43 -3.89 6.35 -13.58
CA HIS A 43 -4.15 7.71 -13.10
C HIS A 43 -3.12 8.18 -12.04
N ILE A 44 -2.11 7.36 -11.74
CA ILE A 44 -1.08 7.69 -10.76
C ILE A 44 -0.09 8.69 -11.37
N LEU A 45 -0.07 9.90 -10.81
CA LEU A 45 0.92 10.93 -11.12
C LEU A 45 2.23 10.70 -10.37
N ASP A 46 2.13 10.32 -9.09
CA ASP A 46 3.27 10.02 -8.23
C ASP A 46 2.88 9.07 -7.10
N SER A 47 3.88 8.44 -6.47
CA SER A 47 3.67 7.52 -5.36
C SER A 47 4.75 7.63 -4.29
N ALA A 48 4.33 7.52 -3.03
CA ALA A 48 5.23 7.46 -1.88
C ALA A 48 4.91 6.25 -1.02
N GLN A 49 5.91 5.74 -0.31
CA GLN A 49 5.76 4.60 0.58
C GLN A 49 6.45 4.88 1.92
N LEU A 50 5.78 4.50 3.00
CA LEU A 50 6.30 4.57 4.36
C LEU A 50 6.20 3.19 4.99
N ILE A 51 7.29 2.75 5.63
CA ILE A 51 7.36 1.46 6.31
C ILE A 51 7.43 1.73 7.81
N GLY A 52 6.42 1.26 8.54
CA GLY A 52 6.39 1.26 10.00
C GLY A 52 6.63 -0.14 10.54
N LEU A 53 7.54 -0.29 11.50
CA LEU A 53 7.76 -1.54 12.21
C LEU A 53 7.12 -1.43 13.59
N TYR A 54 6.33 -2.43 13.97
CA TYR A 54 5.72 -2.54 15.29
C TYR A 54 6.09 -3.86 15.92
N LYS A 55 6.61 -3.82 17.14
CA LYS A 55 6.85 -5.00 17.96
C LYS A 55 6.01 -4.89 19.22
N ARG A 56 5.26 -5.94 19.53
CA ARG A 56 4.61 -6.07 20.84
C ARG A 56 5.70 -6.52 21.83
N GLU A 57 5.94 -5.72 22.86
CA GLU A 57 6.76 -6.11 24.02
C GLU A 57 6.04 -7.16 24.87
#